data_AF-A0A933FAJ5-F1
#
_entry.id   AF-A0A933FAJ5-F1
#
_cell.length_a   1.000
_cell.length_b   1.000
_cell.length_c   1.000
_cell.angle_alpha   90.00
_cell.angle_beta   90.00
_cell.angle_gamma   90.00
#
_symmetry.space_group_name_H-M   'P 1'
#
loop_
_entity.id
_entity.type
_entity.pdbx_description
1 polymer ?
#
loop_
_entity_poly.entity_id
_entity_poly.type
_entity_poly.pdbx_seq_one_letter_code
_entity_poly.pdbx_strand_id
1 'polypeptide(L)'
;MCWRSAVALLVILGTAGCGGGDGFAPNTIQPEEVAGLYNLTTLTFDPMGSLPNQNILARIDTTFRQLVVSLDTTFQLAFIDPTTQKIEPLEGKYVLEADGIELVFRTDGDAQLLLLPRRLGLDFDQQAQVLSFGDSVSVSLTRVRQLIPEFQNEPLSDPLPGDLVVVFRRRSTSQGEARE
;
A
#
# COMPACT_ATOMS: atom_id res chain seq x y z
N MET A 1 70.04 -17.57 38.40
CA MET A 1 69.59 -18.68 39.25
C MET A 1 68.08 -18.60 39.35
N CYS A 2 67.38 -19.38 38.53
CA CYS A 2 65.91 -19.39 38.49
C CYS A 2 65.37 -20.40 39.51
N TRP A 3 64.47 -19.94 40.38
CA TRP A 3 63.77 -20.80 41.33
C TRP A 3 62.53 -21.43 40.67
N ARG A 4 62.30 -22.70 40.98
CA ARG A 4 61.28 -23.62 40.43
C ARG A 4 59.88 -23.38 41.00
N SER A 5 58.90 -23.38 40.09
CA SER A 5 57.55 -23.97 40.15
C SER A 5 56.65 -23.78 41.40
N ALA A 6 55.44 -23.27 41.15
CA ALA A 6 54.21 -23.85 41.70
C ALA A 6 53.05 -23.61 40.72
N VAL A 7 52.56 -24.69 40.11
CA VAL A 7 51.28 -24.76 39.40
C VAL A 7 50.21 -24.99 40.46
N ALA A 8 49.16 -24.17 40.47
CA ALA A 8 47.90 -24.48 41.11
C ALA A 8 46.76 -24.23 40.12
N LEU A 9 46.12 -25.33 39.73
CA LEU A 9 44.90 -25.40 38.95
C LEU A 9 43.71 -24.98 39.83
N LEU A 10 42.82 -24.09 39.36
CA LEU A 10 41.42 -24.06 39.82
C LEU A 10 40.46 -23.39 38.82
N VAL A 11 39.86 -24.26 38.00
CA VAL A 11 38.44 -24.39 37.60
C VAL A 11 37.54 -23.15 37.56
N ILE A 12 37.24 -22.72 36.32
CA ILE A 12 35.95 -22.40 35.66
C ILE A 12 34.82 -21.73 36.51
N LEU A 13 34.56 -20.46 36.19
CA LEU A 13 33.24 -19.83 35.98
C LEU A 13 33.44 -18.94 34.73
N GLY A 14 32.86 -19.20 33.57
CA GLY A 14 31.41 -19.27 33.38
C GLY A 14 30.84 -17.89 33.01
N THR A 15 31.48 -17.12 32.12
CA THR A 15 30.76 -16.10 31.33
C THR A 15 30.78 -16.55 29.88
N ALA A 16 29.64 -17.06 29.43
CA ALA A 16 29.36 -17.23 28.02
C ALA A 16 29.67 -15.90 27.32
N GLY A 17 30.70 -15.90 26.47
CA GLY A 17 30.81 -14.93 25.42
C GLY A 17 29.70 -15.22 24.42
N CYS A 18 28.53 -14.60 24.61
CA CYS A 18 27.62 -14.39 23.50
C CYS A 18 28.19 -13.23 22.67
N GLY A 19 29.04 -13.60 21.72
CA GLY A 19 29.08 -12.87 20.46
C GLY A 19 27.68 -12.92 19.85
N GLY A 20 27.19 -11.76 19.44
CA GLY A 20 25.86 -11.57 18.90
C GLY A 20 25.62 -10.08 18.72
N GLY A 21 26.49 -9.45 17.92
CA GLY A 21 26.20 -8.14 17.38
C GLY A 21 25.12 -8.31 16.33
N ASP A 22 23.87 -8.35 16.77
CA ASP A 22 22.69 -8.26 15.92
C ASP A 22 22.03 -6.94 16.32
N GLY A 23 22.52 -5.81 15.80
CA GLY A 23 22.14 -5.42 14.45
C GLY A 23 20.75 -4.82 14.58
N PHE A 24 20.67 -3.49 14.67
CA PHE A 24 19.40 -2.78 14.52
C PHE A 24 18.73 -3.35 13.26
N ALA A 25 17.68 -4.15 13.42
CA ALA A 25 16.81 -4.44 12.29
C ALA A 25 16.38 -3.04 11.81
N PRO A 26 16.67 -2.65 10.57
CA PRO A 26 16.14 -1.39 10.05
C PRO A 26 14.63 -1.45 10.30
N ASN A 27 14.05 -0.37 10.83
CA ASN A 27 12.62 -0.23 11.11
C ASN A 27 11.81 -0.73 9.90
N THR A 28 11.48 -2.02 9.88
CA THR A 28 10.79 -2.66 8.78
C THR A 28 9.39 -2.87 9.31
N ILE A 29 8.43 -2.24 8.64
CA ILE A 29 7.03 -2.34 9.01
C ILE A 29 6.58 -3.80 9.08
N GLN A 30 5.83 -4.16 10.11
CA GLN A 30 5.32 -5.51 10.29
C GLN A 30 3.91 -5.67 9.70
N PRO A 31 3.50 -6.89 9.27
CA PRO A 31 2.16 -7.13 8.74
C PRO A 31 1.02 -6.65 9.64
N GLU A 32 1.17 -6.78 10.96
CA GLU A 32 0.15 -6.36 11.94
C GLU A 32 -0.04 -4.85 11.97
N GLU A 33 0.98 -4.09 11.57
CA GLU A 33 0.95 -2.64 11.54
C GLU A 33 0.13 -2.12 10.37
N VAL A 34 0.11 -2.84 9.24
CA VAL A 34 -0.59 -2.46 7.99
C VAL A 34 -1.89 -3.21 7.76
N ALA A 35 -2.08 -4.38 8.38
CA ALA A 35 -3.30 -5.14 8.24
C ALA A 35 -4.51 -4.35 8.78
N GLY A 36 -5.63 -4.44 8.06
CA GLY A 36 -6.85 -3.75 8.44
C GLY A 36 -7.77 -3.45 7.26
N LEU A 37 -8.88 -2.80 7.59
CA LEU A 37 -9.85 -2.31 6.63
C LEU A 37 -9.63 -0.82 6.40
N TYR A 38 -9.54 -0.40 5.14
CA TYR A 38 -9.33 0.98 4.74
C TYR A 38 -10.42 1.45 3.77
N ASN A 39 -10.74 2.73 3.82
CA ASN A 39 -11.60 3.40 2.85
C ASN A 39 -10.74 4.19 1.87
N LEU A 40 -11.04 4.07 0.57
CA LEU A 40 -10.46 4.96 -0.43
C LEU A 40 -11.07 6.36 -0.27
N THR A 41 -10.23 7.34 0.08
CA THR A 41 -10.64 8.73 0.39
C THR A 41 -10.08 9.75 -0.58
N THR A 42 -9.10 9.39 -1.40
CA THR A 42 -8.60 10.23 -2.49
C THR A 42 -8.23 9.34 -3.66
N LEU A 43 -8.71 9.72 -4.84
CA LEU A 43 -8.31 9.15 -6.12
C LEU A 43 -8.39 10.28 -7.15
N THR A 44 -7.25 10.90 -7.44
CA THR A 44 -7.18 12.02 -8.39
C THR A 44 -6.14 11.75 -9.44
N PHE A 45 -6.42 12.15 -10.67
CA PHE A 45 -5.53 11.97 -11.82
C PHE A 45 -5.34 13.30 -12.55
N ASP A 46 -4.09 13.71 -12.68
CA ASP A 46 -3.67 14.90 -13.41
C ASP A 46 -2.94 14.50 -14.71
N PRO A 47 -3.60 14.59 -15.88
CA PRO A 47 -2.93 14.36 -17.16
C PRO A 47 -1.90 15.47 -17.44
N MET A 48 -0.61 15.12 -17.41
CA MET A 48 0.51 16.05 -17.59
C MET A 48 0.37 16.87 -18.89
N GLY A 49 0.02 18.16 -18.77
CA GLY A 49 0.29 19.13 -19.83
C GLY A 49 -0.73 20.23 -20.07
N SER A 50 -2.04 20.07 -19.80
CA SER A 50 -3.03 21.14 -20.09
C SER A 50 -4.42 20.97 -19.48
N LEU A 51 -4.81 19.75 -19.14
CA LEU A 51 -6.17 19.47 -18.69
C LEU A 51 -6.26 19.61 -17.16
N PRO A 52 -7.43 19.97 -16.61
CA PRO A 52 -7.58 20.08 -15.17
C PRO A 52 -7.46 18.71 -14.50
N ASN A 53 -6.86 18.68 -13.31
CA ASN A 53 -6.86 17.53 -12.41
C ASN A 53 -8.29 17.01 -12.20
N GLN A 54 -8.46 15.70 -12.32
CA GLN A 54 -9.75 15.02 -12.23
C GLN A 54 -9.88 14.25 -10.91
N ASN A 55 -10.97 14.52 -10.20
CA ASN A 55 -11.36 13.72 -9.03
C ASN A 55 -12.13 12.47 -9.48
N ILE A 56 -11.41 11.38 -9.70
CA ILE A 56 -11.98 10.08 -10.07
C ILE A 56 -12.83 9.51 -8.93
N LEU A 57 -12.48 9.79 -7.67
CA LEU A 57 -13.25 9.35 -6.51
C LEU A 57 -14.71 9.83 -6.58
N ALA A 58 -14.96 11.02 -7.12
CA ALA A 58 -16.32 11.55 -7.28
C ALA A 58 -17.14 10.82 -8.36
N ARG A 59 -16.48 10.02 -9.21
CA ARG A 59 -17.09 9.26 -10.32
C ARG A 59 -17.42 7.82 -9.93
N ILE A 60 -16.82 7.31 -8.85
CA ILE A 60 -17.06 5.97 -8.33
C ILE A 60 -17.98 6.03 -7.10
N ASP A 61 -18.93 5.08 -6.98
CA ASP A 61 -19.95 5.09 -5.92
C ASP A 61 -19.32 5.22 -4.52
N THR A 62 -19.89 6.07 -3.67
CA THR A 62 -19.34 6.37 -2.35
C THR A 62 -19.61 5.30 -1.30
N THR A 63 -20.59 4.43 -1.56
CA THR A 63 -21.09 3.44 -0.61
C THR A 63 -20.12 2.27 -0.42
N PHE A 64 -19.34 1.94 -1.44
CA PHE A 64 -18.50 0.75 -1.44
C PHE A 64 -17.19 0.99 -2.19
N ARG A 65 -16.11 1.32 -1.43
CA ARG A 65 -14.74 1.55 -1.92
C ARG A 65 -13.73 1.19 -0.82
N GLN A 66 -13.48 -0.10 -0.65
CA GLN A 66 -12.79 -0.64 0.52
C GLN A 66 -11.57 -1.45 0.12
N LEU A 67 -10.45 -1.21 0.81
CA LEU A 67 -9.25 -2.03 0.76
C LEU A 67 -9.16 -2.84 2.05
N VAL A 68 -9.08 -4.16 1.93
CA VAL A 68 -8.76 -5.09 3.01
C VAL A 68 -7.31 -5.51 2.82
N VAL A 69 -6.47 -5.26 3.82
CA VAL A 69 -5.09 -5.78 3.90
C VAL A 69 -5.08 -6.86 4.98
N SER A 70 -4.73 -8.09 4.60
CA SER A 70 -4.77 -9.26 5.47
C SER A 70 -3.41 -9.57 6.07
N LEU A 71 -3.37 -10.28 7.21
CA LEU A 71 -2.11 -10.72 7.85
C LEU A 71 -1.33 -11.76 7.03
N ASP A 72 -2.00 -12.44 6.11
CA ASP A 72 -1.42 -13.50 5.27
C ASP A 72 -0.79 -12.97 3.97
N THR A 73 -0.42 -11.69 3.92
CA THR A 73 0.18 -11.00 2.76
C THR A 73 -0.73 -10.88 1.53
N THR A 74 -2.04 -11.00 1.71
CA THR A 74 -3.05 -10.78 0.65
C THR A 74 -3.81 -9.47 0.83
N PHE A 75 -4.40 -8.99 -0.25
CA PHE A 75 -5.33 -7.86 -0.19
C PHE A 75 -6.52 -8.05 -1.13
N GLN A 76 -7.60 -7.33 -0.83
CA GLN A 76 -8.74 -7.16 -1.72
C GLN A 76 -9.18 -5.70 -1.70
N LEU A 77 -9.21 -5.06 -2.87
CA LEU A 77 -9.79 -3.74 -3.10
C LEU A 77 -11.09 -3.92 -3.85
N ALA A 78 -12.21 -3.56 -3.23
CA ALA A 78 -13.52 -3.67 -3.85
C ALA A 78 -14.18 -2.30 -4.03
N PHE A 79 -14.77 -2.08 -5.19
CA PHE A 79 -15.50 -0.85 -5.51
C PHE A 79 -16.66 -1.13 -6.47
N ILE A 80 -17.60 -0.19 -6.61
CA ILE A 80 -18.62 -0.25 -7.67
C ILE A 80 -18.10 0.47 -8.91
N ASP A 81 -17.95 -0.25 -10.00
CA ASP A 81 -17.51 0.29 -11.28
C ASP A 81 -18.62 1.16 -11.90
N PRO A 82 -18.35 2.41 -12.26
CA PRO A 82 -19.38 3.33 -12.76
C PRO A 82 -19.83 3.00 -14.18
N THR A 83 -19.03 2.26 -14.94
CA THR A 83 -19.35 1.82 -16.31
C THR A 83 -20.23 0.57 -16.29
N THR A 84 -19.91 -0.42 -15.43
CA THR A 84 -20.64 -1.70 -15.38
C THR A 84 -21.74 -1.74 -14.33
N GLN A 85 -21.71 -0.84 -13.35
CA GLN A 85 -22.59 -0.81 -12.17
C GLN A 85 -22.51 -2.09 -11.32
N LYS A 86 -21.36 -2.77 -11.35
CA LYS A 86 -21.09 -3.99 -10.59
C LYS A 86 -20.02 -3.76 -9.54
N ILE A 87 -20.06 -4.58 -8.49
CA ILE A 87 -18.96 -4.66 -7.55
C ILE A 87 -17.81 -5.39 -8.24
N GLU A 88 -16.68 -4.71 -8.40
CA GLU A 88 -15.44 -5.26 -8.95
C GLU A 88 -14.47 -5.53 -7.80
N PRO A 89 -14.14 -6.81 -7.51
CA PRO A 89 -13.09 -7.16 -6.56
C PRO A 89 -11.74 -7.21 -7.29
N LEU A 90 -10.82 -6.36 -6.86
CA LEU A 90 -9.41 -6.38 -7.29
C LEU A 90 -8.61 -7.08 -6.20
N GLU A 91 -7.92 -8.15 -6.57
CA GLU A 91 -7.21 -9.00 -5.62
C GLU A 91 -5.74 -9.10 -5.97
N GLY A 92 -4.92 -9.35 -4.94
CA GLY A 92 -3.50 -9.52 -5.13
C GLY A 92 -2.78 -9.91 -3.86
N LYS A 93 -1.46 -9.75 -3.92
CA LYS A 93 -0.56 -9.91 -2.77
C LYS A 93 0.08 -8.57 -2.47
N TYR A 94 0.56 -8.38 -1.25
CA TYR A 94 1.42 -7.25 -0.94
C TYR A 94 2.78 -7.72 -0.45
N VAL A 95 3.78 -6.86 -0.65
CA VAL A 95 5.13 -7.01 -0.11
C VAL A 95 5.35 -5.86 0.87
N LEU A 96 5.99 -6.15 2.00
CA LEU A 96 6.39 -5.12 2.96
C LEU A 96 7.58 -4.34 2.40
N GLU A 97 7.54 -3.02 2.52
CA GLU A 97 8.65 -2.13 2.23
C GLU A 97 9.14 -1.48 3.52
N ALA A 98 10.19 -0.65 3.47
CA ALA A 98 10.74 -0.02 4.68
C ALA A 98 9.67 0.85 5.38
N ASP A 99 8.96 1.66 4.59
CA ASP A 99 8.02 2.68 5.08
C ASP A 99 6.56 2.39 4.67
N GLY A 100 6.24 1.18 4.19
CA GLY A 100 4.95 0.92 3.57
C GLY A 100 4.74 -0.48 3.01
N ILE A 101 3.85 -0.59 2.02
CA ILE A 101 3.57 -1.84 1.30
C ILE A 101 3.50 -1.61 -0.20
N GLU A 102 3.96 -2.58 -0.98
CA GLU A 102 3.70 -2.64 -2.42
C GLU A 102 2.54 -3.60 -2.70
N LEU A 103 1.41 -3.09 -3.20
CA LEU A 103 0.31 -3.92 -3.68
C LEU A 103 0.63 -4.43 -5.10
N VAL A 104 0.59 -5.75 -5.28
CA VAL A 104 0.79 -6.40 -6.57
C VAL A 104 -0.54 -7.02 -7.02
N PHE A 105 -1.22 -6.34 -7.95
CA PHE A 105 -2.49 -6.79 -8.52
C PHE A 105 -2.30 -8.05 -9.38
N ARG A 106 -3.31 -8.91 -9.39
CA ARG A 106 -3.33 -10.16 -10.17
C ARG A 106 -3.08 -9.90 -11.66
N THR A 107 -3.73 -8.91 -12.24
CA THR A 107 -3.55 -8.51 -13.64
C THR A 107 -3.42 -7.00 -13.79
N ASP A 108 -2.81 -6.54 -14.90
CA ASP A 108 -2.78 -5.12 -15.27
C ASP A 108 -4.18 -4.58 -15.52
N GLY A 109 -5.07 -5.39 -16.10
CA GLY A 109 -6.46 -5.00 -16.37
C GLY A 109 -7.21 -4.64 -15.09
N ASP A 110 -7.05 -5.44 -14.03
CA ASP A 110 -7.67 -5.20 -12.72
C ASP A 110 -7.23 -3.85 -12.14
N ALA A 111 -5.92 -3.60 -12.10
CA ALA A 111 -5.36 -2.35 -11.58
C ALA A 111 -5.85 -1.13 -12.40
N GLN A 112 -5.88 -1.28 -13.72
CA GLN A 112 -6.26 -0.21 -14.64
C GLN A 112 -7.73 0.18 -14.51
N LEU A 113 -8.62 -0.66 -13.96
CA LEU A 113 -10.01 -0.27 -13.69
C LEU A 113 -10.11 1.00 -12.82
N LEU A 114 -9.14 1.25 -11.94
CA LEU A 114 -9.01 2.47 -11.14
C LEU A 114 -7.81 3.34 -11.54
N LEU A 115 -7.28 3.14 -12.76
CA LEU A 115 -6.10 3.82 -13.29
C LEU A 115 -4.82 3.54 -12.48
N LEU A 116 -4.81 2.48 -11.68
CA LEU A 116 -3.67 2.13 -10.83
C LEU A 116 -2.59 1.41 -11.66
N PRO A 117 -1.30 1.60 -11.33
CA PRO A 117 -0.25 0.72 -11.80
C PRO A 117 -0.44 -0.69 -11.20
N ARG A 118 0.01 -1.73 -11.91
CA ARG A 118 -0.08 -3.12 -11.42
C ARG A 118 0.71 -3.36 -10.14
N ARG A 119 1.80 -2.62 -9.95
CA ARG A 119 2.57 -2.59 -8.70
C ARG A 119 2.40 -1.18 -8.13
N LEU A 120 1.72 -1.09 -6.99
CA LEU A 120 1.38 0.17 -6.34
C LEU A 120 2.07 0.23 -4.98
N GLY A 121 3.18 0.97 -4.91
CA GLY A 121 3.85 1.28 -3.64
C GLY A 121 2.99 2.26 -2.82
N LEU A 122 2.72 1.93 -1.57
CA LEU A 122 1.93 2.75 -0.66
C LEU A 122 2.76 3.04 0.59
N ASP A 123 3.06 4.31 0.82
CA ASP A 123 3.66 4.76 2.07
C ASP A 123 2.65 4.65 3.21
N PHE A 124 3.06 4.12 4.36
CA PHE A 124 2.23 4.00 5.54
C PHE A 124 2.56 5.04 6.59
N ASP A 125 1.64 5.97 6.81
CA ASP A 125 1.67 6.86 7.96
C ASP A 125 1.00 6.17 9.16
N GLN A 126 1.81 5.68 10.09
CA GLN A 126 1.34 5.01 11.30
C GLN A 126 0.57 5.95 12.25
N GLN A 127 0.89 7.24 12.29
CA GLN A 127 0.19 8.17 13.20
C GLN A 127 -1.19 8.52 12.65
N ALA A 128 -1.29 8.78 11.35
CA ALA A 128 -2.53 9.10 10.68
C ALA A 128 -3.36 7.86 10.30
N GLN A 129 -2.75 6.66 10.35
CA GLN A 129 -3.31 5.39 9.90
C GLN A 129 -3.74 5.46 8.42
N VAL A 130 -2.82 5.91 7.57
CA VAL A 130 -3.04 6.19 6.14
C VAL A 130 -2.06 5.42 5.28
N LEU A 131 -2.55 4.87 4.17
CA LEU A 131 -1.74 4.37 3.06
C LEU A 131 -1.89 5.35 1.89
N SER A 132 -0.79 5.84 1.34
CA SER A 132 -0.81 6.82 0.27
C SER A 132 0.15 6.52 -0.87
N PHE A 133 -0.24 6.87 -2.08
CA PHE A 133 0.59 6.87 -3.27
C PHE A 133 0.45 8.22 -3.97
N GLY A 134 1.56 8.72 -4.50
CA GLY A 134 1.60 9.95 -5.29
C GLY A 134 2.80 9.91 -6.23
N ASP A 135 2.60 9.44 -7.45
CA ASP A 135 3.66 9.34 -8.46
C ASP A 135 3.09 9.44 -9.89
N SER A 136 3.98 9.60 -10.86
CA SER A 136 3.66 9.59 -12.27
C SER A 136 3.33 8.17 -12.74
N VAL A 137 2.25 8.03 -13.50
CA VAL A 137 1.75 6.77 -14.05
C VAL A 137 1.47 6.91 -15.54
N SER A 138 1.42 5.78 -16.24
CA SER A 138 0.93 5.69 -17.62
C SER A 138 -0.30 4.80 -17.64
N VAL A 139 -1.44 5.36 -18.06
CA VAL A 139 -2.76 4.71 -17.92
C VAL A 139 -3.43 4.55 -19.28
N SER A 140 -4.33 3.58 -19.38
CA SER A 140 -5.09 3.36 -20.62
C SER A 140 -6.00 4.55 -20.91
N LEU A 141 -5.83 5.17 -22.09
CA LEU A 141 -6.70 6.27 -22.53
C LEU A 141 -8.16 5.82 -22.64
N THR A 142 -8.40 4.56 -23.01
CA THR A 142 -9.74 3.98 -23.09
C THR A 142 -10.44 4.05 -21.73
N ARG A 143 -9.73 3.66 -20.66
CA ARG A 143 -10.31 3.65 -19.31
C ARG A 143 -10.46 5.06 -18.74
N VAL A 144 -9.50 5.95 -18.99
CA VAL A 144 -9.62 7.37 -18.65
C VAL A 144 -10.88 7.97 -19.26
N ARG A 145 -11.16 7.73 -20.54
CA ARG A 145 -12.36 8.24 -21.22
C ARG A 145 -13.68 7.64 -20.70
N GLN A 146 -13.65 6.42 -20.15
CA GLN A 146 -14.82 5.84 -19.48
C GLN A 146 -15.10 6.52 -18.13
N LEU A 147 -14.05 6.85 -17.37
CA LEU A 147 -14.17 7.48 -16.05
C LEU A 147 -14.35 9.00 -16.12
N ILE A 148 -13.80 9.64 -17.16
CA ILE A 148 -13.79 11.08 -17.40
C ILE A 148 -14.33 11.32 -18.83
N PRO A 149 -15.66 11.36 -19.02
CA PRO A 149 -16.27 11.60 -20.32
C PRO A 149 -15.85 12.92 -20.96
N GLU A 150 -15.40 13.89 -20.18
CA GLU A 150 -14.91 15.18 -20.65
C GLU A 150 -13.68 15.05 -21.56
N PHE A 151 -12.90 13.97 -21.45
CA PHE A 151 -11.69 13.74 -22.25
C PHE A 151 -11.96 12.95 -23.55
N GLN A 152 -13.23 12.67 -23.88
CA GLN A 152 -13.59 11.85 -25.05
C GLN A 152 -13.10 12.45 -26.38
N ASN A 153 -13.11 13.78 -26.50
CA ASN A 153 -12.73 14.48 -27.74
C ASN A 153 -11.34 15.11 -27.68
N GLU A 154 -10.62 14.96 -26.57
CA GLU A 154 -9.29 15.54 -26.40
C GLU A 154 -8.24 14.73 -27.20
N PRO A 155 -7.29 15.39 -27.88
CA PRO A 155 -6.25 14.76 -28.69
C PRO A 155 -5.13 14.18 -27.81
N LEU A 156 -5.49 13.23 -26.96
CA LEU A 156 -4.61 12.59 -25.98
C LEU A 156 -3.88 11.37 -26.57
N SER A 157 -2.70 11.10 -26.05
CA SER A 157 -1.90 9.91 -26.39
C SER A 157 -2.37 8.68 -25.60
N ASP A 158 -2.15 7.48 -26.15
CA ASP A 158 -2.37 6.20 -25.46
C ASP A 158 -1.06 5.39 -25.47
N PRO A 159 -0.49 5.02 -24.30
CA PRO A 159 -0.96 5.33 -22.96
C PRO A 159 -0.90 6.83 -22.63
N LEU A 160 -1.79 7.27 -21.75
CA LEU A 160 -1.84 8.65 -21.26
C LEU A 160 -0.94 8.78 -20.02
N PRO A 161 0.16 9.54 -20.07
CA PRO A 161 0.93 9.88 -18.88
C PRO A 161 0.18 10.87 -17.99
N GLY A 162 0.34 10.75 -16.68
CA GLY A 162 -0.24 11.66 -15.69
C GLY A 162 0.24 11.38 -14.28
N ASP A 163 -0.03 12.29 -13.36
CA ASP A 163 0.23 12.11 -11.94
C ASP A 163 -1.02 11.56 -11.25
N LEU A 164 -0.85 10.50 -10.48
CA LEU A 164 -1.95 9.84 -9.77
C LEU A 164 -1.71 9.94 -8.26
N VAL A 165 -2.74 10.40 -7.55
CA VAL A 165 -2.75 10.45 -6.08
C VAL A 165 -3.84 9.54 -5.55
N VAL A 166 -3.46 8.61 -4.67
CA VAL A 166 -4.34 7.64 -4.03
C VAL A 166 -4.15 7.70 -2.53
N VAL A 167 -5.24 7.76 -1.77
CA VAL A 167 -5.19 7.76 -0.30
C VAL A 167 -6.24 6.83 0.28
N PHE A 168 -5.79 5.84 1.02
CA PHE A 168 -6.61 4.95 1.81
C PHE A 168 -6.49 5.30 3.30
N ARG A 169 -7.61 5.54 3.98
CA ARG A 169 -7.63 5.79 5.44
C ARG A 169 -8.17 4.57 6.16
N ARG A 170 -7.47 4.12 7.20
CA ARG A 170 -7.93 2.99 8.02
C ARG A 170 -9.28 3.34 8.62
N ARG A 171 -10.23 2.41 8.52
CA ARG A 171 -11.53 2.55 9.14
C ARG A 171 -11.35 2.39 10.64
N SER A 172 -11.65 3.44 11.40
CA SER A 172 -11.72 3.33 12.85
C SER A 172 -12.73 2.24 13.21
N THR A 173 -12.27 1.19 13.89
CA THR A 173 -13.18 0.27 14.58
C THR A 173 -13.84 1.08 15.69
N SER A 174 -15.06 1.58 15.46
CA SER A 174 -15.90 2.01 16.56
C SER A 174 -16.14 0.78 17.45
N GLN A 175 -15.41 0.71 18.56
CA GLN A 175 -15.67 -0.27 19.61
C GLN A 175 -17.12 -0.13 20.09
N GLY A 176 -17.82 -1.25 20.16
CA GLY A 176 -18.96 -1.42 21.07
C GLY A 176 -20.32 -1.01 20.51
N GLU A 177 -21.01 -1.99 19.92
CA GLU A 177 -22.43 -2.15 20.17
C GLU A 177 -22.67 -2.09 21.69
N ALA A 178 -23.21 -0.98 22.18
CA ALA A 178 -23.92 -0.98 23.45
C ALA A 178 -25.19 -1.81 23.23
N ARG A 179 -25.10 -3.10 23.57
CA ARG A 179 -26.28 -3.91 23.86
C ARG A 179 -26.77 -3.48 25.24
N GLU A 180 -27.80 -2.64 25.26
CA GLU A 180 -28.72 -2.51 26.40
C GLU A 180 -29.93 -3.43 26.18
#